data_AF-A0A2N0Z186-F1
#
_entry.id   AF-A0A2N0Z186-F1
#
_cell.length_a   1.000
_cell.length_b   1.000
_cell.length_c   1.000
_cell.angle_alpha   90.00
_cell.angle_beta   90.00
_cell.angle_gamma   90.00
#
_symmetry.space_group_name_H-M   'P 1'
#
loop_
_entity.id
_entity.type
_entity.pdbx_description
1 polymer ?
#
loop_
_entity_poly.entity_id
_entity_poly.type
_entity_poly.pdbx_seq_one_letter_code
_entity_poly.pdbx_strand_id
1 'polypeptide(L)'
;MTIYSQRLITTFYEFTYLLYQSRTKGLYVVSQTANLDYFDPDLQSMVKYGLSLLGEGLVENTMRFLLNLRKIDLCSNQTISSETVKLLTICIESCLYLSRGDYDDYRLFVHTVMRYEGKELDFSISQIIASLIEDENAQKNTTRQEFMAYVQKWSAASNDKVLSKKEIDKLLEEK
;
A
#
# COMPACT_ATOMS: atom_id res chain seq x y z
N MET A 1 -7.61 16.39 10.59
CA MET A 1 -6.20 15.95 10.67
C MET A 1 -6.21 14.44 10.64
N THR A 2 -5.82 13.83 9.53
CA THR A 2 -5.85 12.37 9.35
C THR A 2 -4.73 11.75 10.17
N ILE A 3 -5.04 10.73 10.97
CA ILE A 3 -4.05 10.07 11.85
C ILE A 3 -3.05 9.31 10.97
N TYR A 4 -1.75 9.36 11.30
CA TYR A 4 -0.66 8.68 10.58
C TYR A 4 -1.00 7.26 10.11
N SER A 5 -1.61 6.46 10.99
CA SER A 5 -1.98 5.07 10.67
C SER A 5 -2.95 4.97 9.49
N GLN A 6 -3.87 5.91 9.35
CA GLN A 6 -4.79 5.94 8.22
C GLN A 6 -4.06 6.32 6.93
N ARG A 7 -3.15 7.31 6.99
CA ARG A 7 -2.28 7.69 5.86
C ARG A 7 -1.44 6.50 5.38
N LEU A 8 -0.87 5.74 6.33
CA LEU A 8 -0.09 4.54 6.07
C LEU A 8 -0.91 3.45 5.37
N ILE A 9 -2.08 3.12 5.93
CA ILE A 9 -2.96 2.07 5.39
C ILE A 9 -3.43 2.44 3.98
N THR A 10 -3.88 3.70 3.78
CA THR A 10 -4.26 4.20 2.46
C THR A 10 -3.11 4.08 1.48
N THR A 11 -1.89 4.48 1.88
CA THR A 11 -0.69 4.36 1.04
C THR A 11 -0.48 2.91 0.57
N PHE A 12 -0.59 1.94 1.48
CA PHE A 12 -0.46 0.53 1.09
C PHE A 12 -1.55 0.06 0.16
N TYR A 13 -2.81 0.44 0.37
CA TYR A 13 -3.89 0.07 -0.54
C TYR A 13 -3.71 0.67 -1.93
N GLU A 14 -3.32 1.94 -2.04
CA GLU A 14 -3.06 2.53 -3.36
C GLU A 14 -1.90 1.82 -4.07
N PHE A 15 -0.82 1.50 -3.37
CA PHE A 15 0.28 0.72 -3.96
C PHE A 15 -0.11 -0.71 -4.32
N THR A 16 -0.96 -1.39 -3.54
CA THR A 16 -1.53 -2.70 -3.90
C THR A 16 -2.31 -2.60 -5.21
N TYR A 17 -3.10 -1.54 -5.38
CA TYR A 17 -3.85 -1.33 -6.61
C TYR A 17 -2.94 -1.03 -7.81
N LEU A 18 -1.90 -0.19 -7.61
CA LEU A 18 -0.90 0.05 -8.65
C LEU A 18 -0.17 -1.23 -9.05
N LEU A 19 0.13 -2.12 -8.09
CA LEU A 19 0.77 -3.40 -8.36
C LEU A 19 -0.12 -4.28 -9.24
N TYR A 20 -1.41 -4.38 -8.91
CA TYR A 20 -2.39 -5.07 -9.75
C TYR A 20 -2.49 -4.49 -11.16
N GLN A 21 -2.58 -3.16 -11.28
CA GLN A 21 -2.60 -2.51 -12.59
C GLN A 21 -1.31 -2.78 -13.37
N SER A 22 -0.16 -2.83 -12.69
CA SER A 22 1.13 -3.06 -13.35
C SER A 22 1.26 -4.49 -13.89
N ARG A 23 0.71 -5.47 -13.18
CA ARG A 23 0.70 -6.88 -13.61
C ARG A 23 -0.28 -7.14 -14.75
N THR A 24 -1.42 -6.45 -14.75
CA THR A 24 -2.46 -6.62 -15.77
C THR A 24 -2.25 -5.79 -17.04
N LYS A 25 -1.62 -4.60 -16.93
CA LYS A 25 -1.47 -3.65 -18.04
C LYS A 25 -0.02 -3.31 -18.39
N GLY A 26 0.93 -3.70 -17.55
CA GLY A 26 2.34 -3.35 -17.67
C GLY A 26 2.70 -2.04 -16.96
N LEU A 27 3.91 -2.00 -16.39
CA LEU A 27 4.44 -0.85 -15.65
C LEU A 27 4.48 0.43 -16.48
N TYR A 28 4.87 0.35 -17.75
CA TYR A 28 4.91 1.51 -18.64
C TYR A 28 3.54 2.19 -18.75
N VAL A 29 2.47 1.42 -18.97
CA VAL A 29 1.10 1.97 -19.06
C VAL A 29 0.71 2.62 -17.74
N VAL A 30 0.94 1.92 -16.62
CA VAL A 30 0.62 2.46 -15.29
C VAL A 30 1.36 3.76 -14.99
N SER A 31 2.63 3.89 -15.40
CA SER A 31 3.39 5.12 -15.21
C SER A 31 2.75 6.36 -15.86
N GLN A 32 1.99 6.16 -16.94
CA GLN A 32 1.34 7.23 -17.70
C GLN A 32 -0.10 7.49 -17.24
N THR A 33 -0.80 6.48 -16.73
CA THR A 33 -2.26 6.55 -16.48
C THR A 33 -2.66 6.48 -15.01
N ALA A 34 -1.73 6.27 -14.08
CA ALA A 34 -2.03 6.21 -12.66
C ALA A 34 -2.69 7.50 -12.16
N ASN A 35 -3.87 7.38 -11.54
CA ASN A 35 -4.50 8.50 -10.85
C ASN A 35 -3.90 8.63 -9.44
N LEU A 36 -3.24 9.76 -9.19
CA LEU A 36 -2.55 10.03 -7.92
C LEU A 36 -3.42 10.76 -6.89
N ASP A 37 -4.64 11.18 -7.24
CA ASP A 37 -5.54 11.93 -6.36
C ASP A 37 -5.94 11.13 -5.10
N TYR A 38 -5.81 9.80 -5.15
CA TYR A 38 -6.09 8.89 -4.04
C TYR A 38 -4.92 8.76 -3.05
N PHE A 39 -3.72 9.19 -3.43
CA PHE A 39 -2.60 9.25 -2.52
C PHE A 39 -2.66 10.49 -1.64
N ASP A 40 -2.06 10.35 -0.47
CA ASP A 40 -1.80 11.47 0.41
C ASP A 40 -1.07 12.61 -0.34
N PRO A 41 -1.57 13.87 -0.28
CA PRO A 41 -0.97 14.99 -1.01
C PRO A 41 0.53 15.18 -0.77
N ASP A 42 1.01 14.91 0.44
CA ASP A 42 2.43 15.06 0.77
C ASP A 42 3.30 14.00 0.06
N LEU A 43 2.70 12.89 -0.35
CA LEU A 43 3.37 11.76 -0.99
C LEU A 43 3.24 11.75 -2.51
N GLN A 44 2.23 12.43 -3.06
CA GLN A 44 1.94 12.43 -4.50
C GLN A 44 3.16 12.79 -5.36
N SER A 45 3.95 13.77 -4.94
CA SER A 45 5.15 14.18 -5.69
C SER A 45 6.22 13.07 -5.75
N MET A 46 6.38 12.30 -4.66
CA MET A 46 7.29 11.15 -4.60
C MET A 46 6.76 9.99 -5.43
N VAL A 47 5.47 9.68 -5.32
CA VAL A 47 4.83 8.59 -6.09
C VAL A 47 4.92 8.88 -7.60
N LYS A 48 4.63 10.12 -8.01
CA LYS A 48 4.76 10.56 -9.40
C LYS A 48 6.18 10.36 -9.92
N TYR A 49 7.18 10.73 -9.12
CA TYR A 49 8.58 10.55 -9.49
C TYR A 49 8.96 9.07 -9.55
N GLY A 50 8.55 8.25 -8.58
CA GLY A 50 8.78 6.79 -8.62
C GLY A 50 8.17 6.14 -9.86
N LEU A 51 6.95 6.53 -10.24
CA LEU A 51 6.29 6.05 -11.45
C LEU A 51 7.02 6.48 -12.73
N SER A 52 7.55 7.71 -12.80
CA SER A 52 8.33 8.13 -13.98
C SER A 52 9.59 7.28 -14.15
N LEU A 53 10.32 7.01 -13.06
CA LEU A 53 11.50 6.14 -13.09
C LEU A 53 11.16 4.70 -13.51
N LEU A 54 10.02 4.18 -13.07
CA LEU A 54 9.50 2.88 -13.50
C LEU A 54 9.18 2.86 -15.00
N GLY A 55 8.58 3.94 -15.52
CA GLY A 55 8.28 4.09 -16.95
C GLY A 55 9.54 4.19 -17.83
N GLU A 56 10.64 4.69 -17.27
CA GLU A 56 11.96 4.76 -17.94
C GLU A 56 12.69 3.41 -17.97
N GLY A 57 12.23 2.40 -17.21
CA GLY A 57 12.85 1.07 -17.21
C GLY A 57 14.22 1.03 -16.52
N LEU A 58 14.45 1.90 -15.53
CA LEU A 58 15.71 1.93 -14.80
C LEU A 58 15.91 0.68 -13.95
N VAL A 59 17.17 0.24 -13.81
CA VAL A 59 17.54 -0.84 -12.89
C VAL A 59 17.32 -0.43 -11.43
N GLU A 60 16.95 -1.40 -10.58
CA GLU A 60 16.51 -1.17 -9.20
C GLU A 60 17.49 -0.31 -8.39
N ASN A 61 18.80 -0.56 -8.49
CA ASN A 61 19.82 0.20 -7.74
C ASN A 61 19.86 1.69 -8.15
N THR A 62 19.74 1.98 -9.44
CA THR A 62 19.70 3.35 -9.96
C THR A 62 18.42 4.04 -9.51
N MET A 63 17.29 3.34 -9.60
CA MET A 63 16.01 3.86 -9.14
C MET A 63 16.03 4.16 -7.63
N ARG A 64 16.55 3.23 -6.81
CA ARG A 64 16.72 3.40 -5.37
C ARG A 64 17.60 4.61 -5.04
N PHE A 65 18.70 4.79 -5.77
CA PHE A 65 19.56 5.96 -5.60
C PHE A 65 18.81 7.28 -5.88
N LEU A 66 18.14 7.39 -7.03
CA LEU A 66 17.40 8.58 -7.43
C LEU A 66 16.24 8.91 -6.49
N LEU A 67 15.49 7.90 -6.06
CA LEU A 67 14.41 8.04 -5.08
C LEU A 67 14.91 8.57 -3.73
N ASN A 68 16.09 8.10 -3.27
CA ASN A 68 16.70 8.60 -2.05
C ASN A 68 17.18 10.06 -2.18
N LEU A 69 17.76 10.44 -3.32
CA LEU A 69 18.09 11.84 -3.60
C LEU A 69 16.85 12.73 -3.55
N ARG A 70 15.75 12.28 -4.16
CA ARG A 70 14.48 13.02 -4.13
C ARG A 70 13.93 13.15 -2.72
N LYS A 71 14.06 12.11 -1.89
CA LYS A 71 13.65 12.18 -0.48
C LYS A 71 14.46 13.22 0.29
N ILE A 72 15.77 13.26 0.11
CA ILE A 72 16.64 14.26 0.76
C ILE A 72 16.21 15.68 0.39
N ASP A 73 15.95 15.91 -0.89
CA ASP A 73 15.44 17.19 -1.40
C ASP A 73 14.11 17.58 -0.73
N LEU A 74 13.14 16.66 -0.67
CA LEU A 74 11.87 16.91 0.02
C LEU A 74 12.09 17.21 1.52
N CYS A 75 12.90 16.39 2.20
CA CYS A 75 13.18 16.55 3.63
C CYS A 75 14.01 17.81 3.97
N SER A 76 14.66 18.44 2.99
CA SER A 76 15.32 19.74 3.18
C SER A 76 14.32 20.87 3.48
N ASN A 77 13.05 20.66 3.15
CA ASN A 77 11.96 21.55 3.51
C ASN A 77 11.56 21.35 4.99
N GLN A 78 11.74 22.39 5.81
CA GLN A 78 11.49 22.35 7.26
C GLN A 78 10.03 22.11 7.65
N THR A 79 9.09 22.14 6.70
CA THR A 79 7.66 21.92 6.97
C THR A 79 7.26 20.45 7.01
N ILE A 80 8.13 19.51 6.62
CA ILE A 80 7.81 18.08 6.59
C ILE A 80 7.91 17.46 7.99
N SER A 81 6.83 16.84 8.46
CA SER A 81 6.79 16.12 9.73
C SER A 81 7.55 14.79 9.68
N SER A 82 8.01 14.31 10.84
CA SER A 82 8.68 13.01 10.96
C SER A 82 7.83 11.84 10.45
N GLU A 83 6.53 11.87 10.68
CA GLU A 83 5.56 10.90 10.16
C GLU A 83 5.54 10.88 8.62
N THR A 84 5.61 12.06 8.00
CA THR A 84 5.66 12.18 6.54
C THR A 84 6.99 11.65 6.00
N VAL A 85 8.11 11.86 6.69
CA VAL A 85 9.40 11.27 6.32
C VAL A 85 9.36 9.73 6.34
N LYS A 86 8.68 9.14 7.33
CA LYS A 86 8.45 7.69 7.37
C LYS A 86 7.65 7.22 6.16
N LEU A 87 6.52 7.88 5.88
CA LEU A 87 5.68 7.55 4.73
C LEU A 87 6.43 7.69 3.39
N LEU A 88 7.24 8.72 3.22
CA LEU A 88 8.11 8.87 2.04
C LEU A 88 9.06 7.67 1.89
N THR A 89 9.61 7.17 2.99
CA THR A 89 10.48 5.98 2.97
C THR A 89 9.70 4.73 2.53
N ILE A 90 8.47 4.58 3.02
CA ILE A 90 7.58 3.48 2.65
C ILE A 90 7.19 3.59 1.17
N CYS A 91 6.89 4.78 0.66
CA CYS A 91 6.64 5.01 -0.76
C CYS A 91 7.81 4.57 -1.64
N ILE A 92 9.04 4.88 -1.25
CA ILE A 92 10.24 4.49 -2.00
C ILE A 92 10.31 2.97 -2.12
N GLU A 93 10.21 2.25 -1.00
CA GLU A 93 10.26 0.79 -1.03
C GLU A 93 9.08 0.20 -1.81
N SER A 94 7.87 0.73 -1.65
CA SER A 94 6.70 0.30 -2.43
C SER A 94 6.91 0.46 -3.93
N CYS A 95 7.53 1.57 -4.39
CA CYS A 95 7.87 1.73 -5.81
C CYS A 95 8.85 0.65 -6.30
N LEU A 96 9.78 0.21 -5.46
CA LEU A 96 10.74 -0.84 -5.82
C LEU A 96 10.03 -2.20 -5.90
N TYR A 97 9.11 -2.50 -4.98
CA TYR A 97 8.26 -3.68 -5.11
C TYR A 97 7.36 -3.65 -6.37
N LEU A 98 6.85 -2.47 -6.76
CA LEU A 98 6.15 -2.32 -8.05
C LEU A 98 7.05 -2.73 -9.23
N SER A 99 8.33 -2.35 -9.25
CA SER A 99 9.24 -2.74 -10.35
C SER A 99 9.41 -4.25 -10.51
N ARG A 100 9.28 -5.00 -9.40
CA ARG A 100 9.40 -6.47 -9.39
C ARG A 100 8.10 -7.15 -9.80
N GLY A 101 6.97 -6.49 -9.60
CA GLY A 101 5.66 -7.05 -9.91
C GLY A 101 5.25 -8.22 -9.01
N ASP A 102 5.92 -8.44 -7.87
CA ASP A 102 5.71 -9.61 -7.01
C ASP A 102 4.81 -9.29 -5.82
N TYR A 103 3.67 -9.99 -5.73
CA TYR A 103 2.71 -9.83 -4.65
C TYR A 103 3.19 -10.41 -3.32
N ASP A 104 3.91 -11.53 -3.33
CA ASP A 104 4.34 -12.18 -2.10
C ASP A 104 5.39 -11.30 -1.41
N ASP A 105 6.39 -10.85 -2.15
CA ASP A 105 7.42 -9.92 -1.67
C ASP A 105 6.80 -8.63 -1.11
N TYR A 106 5.88 -8.01 -1.86
CA TYR A 106 5.19 -6.81 -1.42
C TYR A 106 4.34 -7.06 -0.16
N ARG A 107 3.63 -8.19 -0.11
CA ARG A 107 2.83 -8.59 1.06
C ARG A 107 3.71 -8.75 2.31
N LEU A 108 4.87 -9.40 2.20
CA LEU A 108 5.81 -9.55 3.32
C LEU A 108 6.32 -8.20 3.82
N PHE A 109 6.64 -7.28 2.90
CA PHE A 109 7.04 -5.92 3.23
C PHE A 109 5.96 -5.17 4.00
N VAL A 110 4.74 -5.17 3.49
CA VAL A 110 3.58 -4.52 4.14
C VAL A 110 3.37 -5.07 5.55
N HIS A 111 3.32 -6.39 5.71
CA HIS A 111 3.18 -7.04 7.02
C HIS A 111 4.28 -6.62 8.00
N THR A 112 5.51 -6.57 7.51
CA THR A 112 6.66 -6.16 8.31
C THR A 112 6.48 -4.74 8.84
N VAL A 113 6.16 -3.78 7.97
CA VAL A 113 5.96 -2.37 8.36
C VAL A 113 4.79 -2.22 9.33
N MET A 114 3.66 -2.86 9.04
CA MET A 114 2.46 -2.80 9.87
C MET A 114 2.73 -3.34 11.28
N ARG A 115 3.45 -4.46 11.40
CA ARG A 115 3.91 -5.02 12.68
C ARG A 115 4.83 -4.05 13.43
N TYR A 116 5.78 -3.43 12.75
CA TYR A 116 6.70 -2.46 13.37
C TYR A 116 5.98 -1.22 13.91
N GLU A 117 4.92 -0.78 13.25
CA GLU A 117 4.12 0.38 13.68
C GLU A 117 3.07 0.04 14.77
N GLY A 118 3.07 -1.21 15.27
CA GLY A 118 2.11 -1.66 16.29
C GLY A 118 0.68 -1.72 15.77
N LYS A 119 0.52 -1.93 14.46
CA LYS A 119 -0.74 -1.97 13.74
C LYS A 119 -0.87 -3.36 13.13
N GLU A 120 -1.20 -4.37 13.94
CA GLU A 120 -1.49 -5.71 13.42
C GLU A 120 -2.66 -5.62 12.43
N LEU A 121 -2.37 -5.64 11.12
CA LEU A 121 -3.34 -5.88 10.06
C LEU A 121 -3.02 -7.24 9.48
N ASP A 122 -3.50 -8.31 10.13
CA ASP A 122 -3.00 -9.64 9.80
C ASP A 122 -3.86 -10.45 8.81
N PHE A 123 -4.92 -9.86 8.23
CA PHE A 123 -5.77 -10.61 7.29
C PHE A 123 -6.20 -9.85 6.03
N SER A 124 -6.44 -8.53 6.11
CA SER A 124 -7.11 -7.82 5.01
C SER A 124 -6.26 -7.71 3.75
N ILE A 125 -4.97 -7.36 3.83
CA ILE A 125 -4.13 -7.20 2.62
C ILE A 125 -3.88 -8.53 1.91
N SER A 126 -3.64 -9.61 2.65
CA SER A 126 -3.52 -10.95 2.07
C SER A 126 -4.78 -11.36 1.31
N GLN A 127 -5.96 -11.10 1.88
CA GLN A 127 -7.24 -11.41 1.27
C GLN A 127 -7.55 -10.52 0.06
N ILE A 128 -7.20 -9.23 0.13
CA ILE A 128 -7.32 -8.29 -0.99
C ILE A 128 -6.44 -8.75 -2.17
N ILE A 129 -5.17 -9.10 -1.90
CA ILE A 129 -4.25 -9.62 -2.92
C ILE A 129 -4.79 -10.92 -3.52
N ALA A 130 -5.33 -11.83 -2.70
CA ALA A 130 -5.94 -13.06 -3.20
C ALA A 130 -7.11 -12.78 -4.17
N SER A 131 -8.01 -11.84 -3.82
CA SER A 131 -9.10 -11.41 -4.72
C SER A 131 -8.57 -10.79 -6.02
N LEU A 132 -7.46 -10.05 -5.97
CA LEU A 132 -6.84 -9.48 -7.17
C LEU A 132 -6.15 -10.53 -8.05
N ILE A 133 -5.56 -11.57 -7.45
CA ILE A 133 -4.99 -12.71 -8.19
C ILE A 133 -6.10 -13.50 -8.88
N GLU A 134 -7.25 -13.72 -8.21
CA GLU A 134 -8.42 -14.33 -8.84
C GLU A 134 -8.91 -13.52 -10.05
N ASP A 135 -9.00 -12.20 -9.91
CA ASP A 135 -9.36 -11.30 -11.01
C ASP A 135 -8.33 -11.31 -12.16
N GLU A 136 -7.03 -11.34 -11.83
CA GLU A 136 -5.94 -11.45 -12.81
C GLU A 136 -6.04 -12.76 -13.61
N ASN A 137 -6.24 -13.89 -12.92
CA ASN A 137 -6.42 -15.20 -13.53
C ASN A 137 -7.69 -15.26 -14.41
N ALA A 138 -8.75 -14.54 -14.01
CA ALA A 138 -9.98 -14.40 -14.78
C ALA A 138 -9.88 -13.35 -15.90
N GLN A 139 -8.73 -12.71 -16.09
CA GLN A 139 -8.52 -11.60 -17.05
C GLN A 139 -9.52 -10.45 -16.87
N LYS A 140 -10.02 -10.26 -15.65
CA LYS A 140 -10.89 -9.14 -15.30
C LYS A 140 -10.05 -7.87 -15.18
N ASN A 141 -10.61 -6.74 -15.62
CA ASN A 141 -10.02 -5.41 -15.45
C ASN A 141 -10.68 -4.69 -14.28
N THR A 142 -10.23 -4.99 -13.05
CA THR A 142 -10.82 -4.48 -11.82
C THR A 142 -10.58 -2.97 -11.68
N THR A 143 -11.68 -2.24 -11.62
CA THR A 143 -11.72 -0.79 -11.44
C THR A 143 -11.34 -0.40 -10.02
N ARG A 144 -11.00 0.88 -9.81
CA ARG A 144 -10.64 1.39 -8.47
C ARG A 144 -11.81 1.26 -7.48
N GLN A 145 -13.04 1.42 -7.97
CA GLN A 145 -14.25 1.28 -7.18
C GLN A 145 -14.47 -0.19 -6.73
N GLU A 146 -14.28 -1.14 -7.63
CA GLU A 146 -14.34 -2.58 -7.28
C GLU A 146 -13.22 -2.97 -6.31
N PHE A 147 -12.01 -2.45 -6.51
CA PHE A 147 -10.92 -2.66 -5.56
C PHE A 147 -11.25 -2.08 -4.17
N MET A 148 -11.89 -0.90 -4.08
CA MET A 148 -12.39 -0.39 -2.78
C MET A 148 -13.44 -1.31 -2.16
N ALA A 149 -14.27 -1.99 -2.95
CA ALA A 149 -15.22 -2.95 -2.42
C ALA A 149 -14.51 -4.15 -1.76
N TYR A 150 -13.38 -4.61 -2.31
CA TYR A 150 -12.53 -5.62 -1.66
C TYR A 150 -11.93 -5.10 -0.35
N VAL A 151 -11.40 -3.88 -0.36
CA VAL A 151 -10.87 -3.23 0.84
C VAL A 151 -11.93 -3.17 1.93
N GLN A 152 -13.15 -2.70 1.60
CA GLN A 152 -14.25 -2.60 2.55
C GLN A 152 -14.69 -3.97 3.08
N LYS A 153 -14.88 -4.95 2.19
CA LYS A 153 -15.26 -6.33 2.54
C LYS A 153 -14.30 -6.93 3.56
N TRP A 154 -13.01 -6.85 3.29
CA TRP A 154 -11.99 -7.53 4.11
C TRP A 154 -11.56 -6.71 5.34
N SER A 155 -11.74 -5.39 5.33
CA SER A 155 -11.55 -4.56 6.53
C SER A 155 -12.71 -4.67 7.51
N ALA A 156 -13.94 -4.92 7.03
CA ALA A 156 -15.09 -5.19 7.88
C ALA A 156 -15.00 -6.59 8.52
N ALA A 157 -14.60 -7.60 7.75
CA ALA A 157 -14.46 -8.98 8.22
C ALA A 157 -13.40 -9.16 9.32
N SER A 158 -12.37 -8.30 9.39
CA SER A 158 -11.38 -8.33 10.46
C SER A 158 -11.88 -7.78 11.80
N ASN A 159 -12.97 -7.00 11.82
CA ASN A 159 -13.55 -6.47 13.06
C ASN A 159 -14.53 -7.45 13.74
N ASP A 160 -14.92 -8.54 13.07
CA ASP A 160 -15.96 -9.48 13.57
C ASP A 160 -15.44 -10.56 14.53
N LYS A 161 -14.18 -10.54 14.98
CA LYS A 161 -13.68 -11.49 15.99
C LYS A 161 -12.65 -10.91 16.96
N VAL A 162 -13.03 -9.86 17.68
CA VAL A 162 -12.46 -9.62 19.01
C VAL A 162 -13.61 -9.60 20.00
N LEU A 163 -13.90 -10.75 20.60
CA LEU A 163 -14.81 -10.82 21.75
C LEU A 163 -14.26 -9.86 22.81
N SER A 164 -15.06 -8.90 23.23
CA SER A 164 -14.74 -8.03 24.34
C SER A 164 -14.55 -8.87 25.60
N LYS A 165 -13.76 -8.37 26.57
CA LYS A 165 -13.59 -9.04 27.87
C LYS A 165 -14.93 -9.40 28.52
N LYS A 166 -15.95 -8.55 28.38
CA LYS A 166 -17.31 -8.82 28.85
C LYS A 166 -17.98 -10.01 28.16
N GLU A 167 -17.75 -10.19 26.87
CA GLU A 167 -18.29 -11.35 26.12
C GLU A 167 -17.54 -12.63 26.46
N ILE A 168 -16.24 -12.55 26.74
CA ILE A 168 -15.43 -13.66 27.25
C ILE A 168 -15.89 -14.08 28.65
N ASP A 169 -16.05 -13.11 29.55
CA ASP A 169 -16.49 -13.36 30.93
C ASP A 169 -17.89 -14.01 30.93
N LYS A 170 -18.80 -13.55 30.07
CA LYS A 170 -20.15 -14.12 29.93
C LYS A 170 -20.15 -15.57 29.40
N LEU A 171 -19.24 -15.89 28.47
CA LEU A 171 -19.08 -17.26 27.97
C LEU A 171 -18.42 -18.22 28.99
N LEU A 172 -17.69 -17.68 29.96
CA LEU A 172 -17.08 -18.44 31.05
C LEU A 172 -18.04 -18.66 32.23
N GLU A 173 -19.01 -17.77 32.43
CA GLU A 173 -20.09 -17.92 33.43
C GLU A 173 -21.22 -18.87 32.99
N GLU A 174 -21.32 -19.18 31.69
CA GLU A 174 -22.27 -20.16 31.15
C GLU A 174 -21.76 -21.62 31.16
N LYS A 175 -20.65 -21.91 31.86
CA LYS A 175 -20.13 -23.26 32.16
C LYS A 175 -20.22 -23.59 33.64
#